data_AF-A0A537PL30-F1
#
_entry.id   AF-A0A537PL30-F1
#
_cell.length_a   1.000
_cell.length_b   1.000
_cell.length_c   1.000
_cell.angle_alpha   90.00
_cell.angle_beta   90.00
_cell.angle_gamma   90.00
#
_symmetry.space_group_name_H-M   'P 1'
#
loop_
_entity.id
_entity.type
_entity.pdbx_description
1 polymer ?
#
loop_
_entity_poly.entity_id
_entity_poly.type
_entity_poly.pdbx_seq_one_letter_code
_entity_poly.pdbx_strand_id
1 'polypeptide(L)' 'IEPCIEAFGVNRCMFESNFPPDKQSGGYTELWNAFKRVTSGASAAEKTALFSGTAARVYRLTVP' A
#
# COMPACT_ATOMS: atom_id res chain seq x y z
N ILE A 1 -8.02 -6.99 2.35
CA ILE A 1 -7.07 -5.86 2.57
C ILE A 1 -7.79 -4.69 3.22
N GLU A 2 -8.99 -4.42 2.73
CA GLU A 2 -9.99 -3.46 3.17
C GLU A 2 -10.29 -3.55 4.68
N PRO A 3 -10.52 -4.73 5.31
CA PRO A 3 -10.83 -4.77 6.75
C PRO A 3 -9.67 -4.27 7.63
N CYS A 4 -8.42 -4.49 7.22
CA CYS A 4 -7.26 -3.95 7.94
C CYS A 4 -7.19 -2.43 7.78
N ILE A 5 -7.42 -1.92 6.58
CA ILE A 5 -7.41 -0.47 6.32
C ILE A 5 -8.55 0.22 7.08
N GLU A 6 -9.73 -0.38 7.14
CA GLU A 6 -10.88 0.11 7.91
C GLU A 6 -10.59 0.12 9.42
N ALA A 7 -9.99 -0.95 9.94
CA ALA A 7 -9.70 -1.08 11.37
C ALA A 7 -8.59 -0.14 11.86
N PHE A 8 -7.51 0.04 11.07
CA PHE A 8 -6.33 0.80 11.49
C PHE A 8 -6.27 2.22 10.91
N GLY A 9 -6.99 2.48 9.82
CA GLY A 9 -6.93 3.71 9.06
C GLY A 9 -5.71 3.78 8.13
N VAL A 10 -5.84 4.55 7.04
CA VAL A 10 -4.79 4.69 6.00
C VAL A 10 -3.47 5.24 6.52
N ASN A 11 -3.48 5.98 7.63
CA ASN A 11 -2.29 6.52 8.28
C ASN A 11 -1.53 5.47 9.10
N ARG A 12 -2.00 4.23 9.16
CA ARG A 12 -1.37 3.12 9.88
C ARG A 12 -1.17 1.87 9.01
N CYS A 13 -1.58 1.92 7.75
CA CYS A 13 -1.36 0.87 6.76
C CYS A 13 -0.45 1.37 5.64
N MET A 14 0.32 0.44 5.04
CA MET A 14 1.14 0.70 3.86
C MET A 14 1.17 -0.54 2.96
N PHE A 15 1.32 -0.34 1.66
CA PHE A 15 1.53 -1.44 0.73
C PHE A 15 3.00 -1.75 0.55
N GLU A 16 3.28 -3.03 0.35
CA GLU A 16 4.60 -3.56 0.11
C GLU A 16 4.48 -4.81 -0.77
N SER A 17 5.60 -5.28 -1.33
CA SER A 17 5.58 -6.32 -2.36
C SER A 17 5.96 -7.72 -1.88
N ASN A 18 6.79 -7.80 -0.85
CA ASN A 18 7.43 -9.01 -0.34
C ASN A 18 8.13 -9.83 -1.43
N PHE A 19 8.55 -9.20 -2.53
CA PHE A 19 9.35 -9.84 -3.56
C PHE A 19 10.83 -9.93 -3.14
N PRO A 20 11.54 -11.02 -3.50
CA PRO A 20 11.10 -12.13 -4.36
C PRO A 20 10.26 -13.27 -3.72
N PRO A 21 10.12 -13.44 -2.38
CA PRO A 21 9.30 -14.51 -1.81
C PRO A 21 7.90 -14.67 -2.44
N ASP A 22 7.17 -13.57 -2.65
CA ASP A 22 5.80 -13.61 -3.17
C ASP A 22 5.67 -14.00 -4.65
N LYS A 23 6.80 -14.18 -5.37
CA LYS A 23 6.79 -14.64 -6.77
C LYS A 23 6.10 -16.00 -6.95
N GLN A 24 5.99 -16.80 -5.88
CA GLN A 24 5.26 -18.06 -5.91
C GLN A 24 3.74 -17.88 -5.98
N SER A 25 3.22 -16.72 -5.54
CA SER A 25 1.79 -16.43 -5.48
C SER A 25 1.30 -15.58 -6.65
N GLY A 26 2.16 -14.77 -7.25
CA GLY A 26 1.81 -13.93 -8.39
C GLY A 26 2.99 -13.14 -8.96
N GLY A 27 2.72 -12.39 -10.02
CA GLY A 27 3.71 -11.46 -10.58
C GLY A 27 3.71 -10.11 -9.88
N TYR A 28 4.85 -9.42 -9.95
CA TYR A 28 5.04 -8.11 -9.31
C TYR A 28 4.03 -7.07 -9.80
N THR A 29 3.81 -7.03 -11.12
CA THR A 29 2.88 -6.10 -11.76
C THR A 29 1.44 -6.35 -11.33
N GLU A 30 1.05 -7.62 -11.27
CA GLU A 30 -0.27 -8.07 -10.86
C GLU A 30 -0.57 -7.66 -9.42
N LEU A 31 0.40 -7.80 -8.51
CA LEU A 31 0.27 -7.36 -7.12
C LEU A 31 -0.01 -5.85 -7.01
N TRP A 32 0.80 -5.01 -7.68
CA TRP A 32 0.58 -3.55 -7.67
C TRP A 32 -0.74 -3.15 -8.35
N ASN A 33 -1.16 -3.88 -9.40
CA ASN A 33 -2.47 -3.68 -10.01
C ASN A 33 -3.61 -4.05 -9.05
N ALA A 34 -3.45 -5.10 -8.23
CA ALA A 34 -4.42 -5.46 -7.21
C ALA A 34 -4.56 -4.35 -6.16
N PHE A 35 -3.46 -3.77 -5.66
CA PHE A 35 -3.51 -2.63 -4.73
C PHE A 35 -4.22 -1.41 -5.34
N LYS A 36 -3.95 -1.07 -6.60
CA LYS A 36 -4.64 0.01 -7.31
C LYS A 36 -6.14 -0.26 -7.44
N ARG A 37 -6.54 -1.51 -7.67
CA ARG A 37 -7.95 -1.91 -7.79
C ARG A 37 -8.66 -1.84 -6.43
N VAL A 38 -8.08 -2.40 -5.39
CA VAL A 38 -8.64 -2.37 -4.02
C VAL A 38 -8.82 -0.94 -3.51
N THR A 39 -7.93 -0.04 -3.90
CA THR A 39 -8.00 1.37 -3.51
C THR A 39 -8.73 2.27 -4.51
N SER A 40 -9.44 1.74 -5.51
CA SER A 40 -10.03 2.56 -6.58
C SER A 40 -10.94 3.68 -6.06
N GLY A 41 -11.72 3.40 -5.02
CA GLY A 41 -12.63 4.35 -4.36
C GLY A 41 -11.99 5.29 -3.33
N ALA A 42 -10.71 5.10 -2.98
CA ALA A 42 -10.01 5.96 -2.05
C ALA A 42 -9.64 7.31 -2.68
N SER A 43 -9.66 8.36 -1.87
CA SER A 43 -9.22 9.71 -2.24
C SER A 43 -7.72 9.74 -2.58
N ALA A 44 -7.29 10.82 -3.25
CA ALA A 44 -5.88 11.01 -3.57
C ALA A 44 -4.98 11.05 -2.32
N ALA A 45 -5.47 11.64 -1.23
CA ALA A 45 -4.73 11.72 0.04
C ALA A 45 -4.59 10.33 0.69
N GLU A 46 -5.67 9.54 0.70
CA GLU A 46 -5.65 8.17 1.23
C GLU A 46 -4.71 7.26 0.43
N LYS A 47 -4.76 7.35 -0.90
CA LYS A 47 -3.81 6.65 -1.78
C LYS A 47 -2.37 7.07 -1.47
N THR A 48 -2.12 8.37 -1.34
CA THR A 48 -0.78 8.87 -0.99
C THR A 48 -0.30 8.28 0.33
N ALA A 49 -1.16 8.21 1.36
CA ALA A 49 -0.82 7.59 2.63
C ALA A 49 -0.46 6.10 2.49
N LEU A 50 -1.28 5.31 1.78
CA LEU A 50 -1.09 3.86 1.62
C LEU A 50 0.12 3.49 0.76
N PHE A 51 0.40 4.24 -0.31
CA PHE A 51 1.45 3.92 -1.28
C PHE A 51 2.82 4.51 -0.93
N SER A 52 2.90 5.55 -0.09
CA SER A 52 4.19 6.16 0.25
C SER A 52 4.21 6.90 1.59
N GLY A 53 3.19 7.69 1.91
CA GLY A 53 3.21 8.64 3.02
C GLY A 53 3.34 7.98 4.40
N THR A 54 2.64 6.87 4.63
CA THR A 54 2.74 6.12 5.89
C THR A 54 4.14 5.51 6.04
N ALA A 55 4.68 4.89 5.00
CA ALA A 55 6.04 4.35 5.01
C ALA A 55 7.08 5.46 5.26
N ALA A 56 6.97 6.57 4.54
CA ALA A 56 7.89 7.70 4.70
C ALA A 56 7.89 8.26 6.12
N ARG A 57 6.71 8.45 6.73
CA ARG A 57 6.63 8.92 8.12
C ARG A 57 7.16 7.89 9.13
N VAL A 58 6.80 6.62 8.98
CA VAL A 58 7.21 5.55 9.91
C VAL A 58 8.72 5.31 9.85
N TYR A 59 9.28 5.24 8.65
CA TYR A 59 10.71 5.02 8.42
C TYR A 59 11.54 6.31 8.37
N ARG A 60 10.92 7.47 8.61
CA ARG A 60 11.57 8.81 8.60
C ARG A 60 12.33 9.10 7.30
N LEU A 61 11.72 8.73 6.17
CA LEU A 61 12.27 8.96 4.85
C LEU A 61 11.95 10.39 4.40
N THR A 62 12.90 11.02 3.70
CA THR A 62 12.60 12.21 2.91
C THR A 62 11.77 11.76 1.70
N VAL A 63 10.50 12.14 1.69
CA VAL A 63 9.64 11.94 0.51
C VAL A 63 10.20 12.82 -0.62
N PRO A 64 10.29 12.31 -1.87
CA PRO A 64 10.62 13.15 -3.02
C PRO A 64 9.69 14.35 -3.17
#